data_AF-A0A401UMD6-F1
#
_entry.id   AF-A0A401UMD6-F1
#
_cell.length_a   1.000
_cell.length_b   1.000
_cell.length_c   1.000
_cell.angle_alpha   90.00
_cell.angle_beta   90.00
_cell.angle_gamma   90.00
#
_symmetry.space_group_name_H-M   'P 1'
#
loop_
_entity.id
_entity.type
_entity.pdbx_description
1 polymer ?
#
loop_
_entity_poly.entity_id
_entity_poly.type
_entity_poly.pdbx_seq_one_letter_code
_entity_poly.pdbx_strand_id
1 'polypeptide(L)'
;MHEFLPFIPAQLISSISIIIGAILGGIFSWFIAKNSTCKSIETQSKIEKTKREYQEQDKELKLNEYATIIQLDICTSLFQSLRMLKEFDGNNKTSIYPVPMNFNYAEAIVALTKIFNLKEMSYIYQLYGIIEKLKNDTNGYHFDDRHYTLIKEDCEMFIKKLYGTNFSKALDFDMDKVSYEALFDNEIIKVEYKKVLIKLGSIVARIGKSISEGKSSFL
;
A
#
# COMPACT_ATOMS: atom_id res chain seq x y z
N MET A 1 63.54 -69.22 33.18
CA MET A 1 62.15 -68.76 33.06
C MET A 1 62.16 -67.26 33.29
N HIS A 2 62.36 -66.48 32.24
CA HIS A 2 62.28 -65.02 32.27
C HIS A 2 61.48 -64.61 31.03
N GLU A 3 60.22 -64.26 31.24
CA GLU A 3 59.38 -63.64 30.21
C GLU A 3 59.96 -62.27 29.86
N PHE A 4 60.35 -62.11 28.60
CA PHE A 4 60.73 -60.84 28.00
C PHE A 4 59.43 -60.09 27.63
N LEU A 5 59.00 -59.18 28.50
CA LEU A 5 58.02 -58.15 28.14
C LEU A 5 58.74 -57.04 27.36
N PRO A 6 58.26 -56.63 26.17
CA PRO A 6 58.93 -55.61 25.38
C PRO A 6 58.70 -54.23 26.01
N PHE A 7 59.79 -53.53 26.36
CA PHE A 7 59.76 -52.15 26.84
C PHE A 7 59.49 -51.21 25.67
N ILE A 8 58.23 -50.80 25.50
CA ILE A 8 57.85 -49.78 24.52
C ILE A 8 58.28 -48.42 25.07
N PRO A 9 59.10 -47.62 24.35
CA PRO A 9 59.57 -46.33 24.84
C PRO A 9 58.37 -45.38 25.05
N ALA A 10 58.33 -44.70 26.20
CA ALA A 10 57.22 -43.83 26.62
C ALA A 10 56.88 -42.71 25.61
N GLN A 11 57.87 -42.28 24.83
CA GLN A 11 57.72 -41.30 23.75
C GLN A 11 56.80 -41.81 22.64
N LEU A 12 56.86 -43.11 22.32
CA LEU A 12 56.04 -43.76 21.29
C LEU A 12 54.58 -43.89 21.73
N ILE A 13 54.36 -44.20 23.00
CA ILE A 13 53.02 -44.24 23.64
C ILE A 13 52.40 -42.83 23.61
N SER A 14 53.19 -41.80 23.92
CA SER A 14 52.76 -40.39 23.88
C SER A 14 52.37 -39.94 22.47
N SER A 15 53.21 -40.20 21.46
CA SER A 15 52.93 -39.82 20.07
C SER A 15 51.69 -40.52 19.50
N ILE A 16 51.49 -41.81 19.80
CA ILE A 16 50.29 -42.56 19.39
C ILE A 16 49.04 -41.98 20.05
N SER A 17 49.12 -41.61 21.33
CA SER A 17 48.01 -40.97 22.07
C SER A 17 47.61 -39.62 21.45
N ILE A 18 48.59 -38.80 21.05
CA ILE A 18 48.35 -37.51 20.36
C ILE A 18 47.67 -37.73 19.01
N ILE A 19 48.14 -38.69 18.22
CA ILE A 19 47.56 -39.00 16.89
C ILE A 19 46.12 -39.50 17.02
N ILE A 20 45.87 -40.44 17.94
CA ILE A 20 44.51 -40.97 18.18
C ILE A 20 43.58 -39.87 18.70
N GLY A 21 44.05 -39.05 19.63
CA GLY A 21 43.30 -37.90 20.15
C GLY A 21 42.94 -36.89 19.07
N ALA A 22 43.86 -36.61 18.15
CA ALA A 22 43.62 -35.72 17.01
C ALA A 22 42.60 -36.29 16.02
N ILE A 23 42.66 -37.59 15.71
CA ILE A 23 41.70 -38.27 14.82
C ILE A 23 40.31 -38.27 15.44
N LEU A 24 40.18 -38.67 16.71
CA LEU A 24 38.89 -38.67 17.41
C LEU A 24 38.34 -37.25 17.53
N GLY A 25 39.18 -36.28 17.92
CA GLY A 25 38.80 -34.87 17.99
C GLY A 25 38.29 -34.32 16.65
N GLY A 26 38.94 -34.68 15.54
CA GLY A 26 38.50 -34.32 14.19
C GLY A 26 37.14 -34.95 13.81
N ILE A 27 36.94 -36.24 14.09
CA ILE A 27 35.69 -36.95 13.79
C ILE A 27 34.52 -36.37 14.60
N PHE A 28 34.69 -36.20 15.91
CA PHE A 28 33.64 -35.62 16.76
C PHE A 28 33.37 -34.15 16.42
N SER A 29 34.40 -33.36 16.12
CA SER A 29 34.22 -31.97 15.68
C SER A 29 33.46 -31.89 14.36
N TRP A 30 33.77 -32.75 13.39
CA TRP A 30 33.05 -32.81 12.12
C TRP A 30 31.58 -33.22 12.31
N PHE A 31 31.31 -34.20 13.17
CA PHE A 31 29.94 -34.64 13.46
C PHE A 31 29.11 -33.54 14.13
N ILE A 32 29.67 -32.85 15.14
CA ILE A 32 29.03 -31.72 15.81
C ILE A 32 28.81 -30.56 14.84
N ALA A 33 29.84 -30.20 14.05
CA ALA A 33 29.75 -29.13 13.07
C ALA A 33 28.68 -29.41 12.02
N LYS A 34 28.59 -30.65 11.51
CA LYS A 34 27.58 -31.06 10.52
C LYS A 34 26.16 -30.97 11.09
N ASN A 35 25.94 -31.46 12.31
CA ASN A 35 24.63 -31.42 12.95
C ASN A 35 24.21 -29.97 13.30
N SER A 36 25.13 -29.17 13.82
CA SER A 36 24.91 -27.75 14.12
C SER A 36 24.60 -26.95 12.86
N THR A 37 25.36 -27.18 11.77
CA THR A 37 25.14 -26.52 10.47
C THR A 37 23.80 -26.93 9.87
N CYS A 38 23.39 -28.20 9.98
CA CYS A 38 22.09 -28.65 9.48
C CYS A 38 20.94 -27.96 10.23
N LYS A 39 21.02 -27.90 11.58
CA LYS A 39 20.05 -27.17 12.40
C LYS A 39 20.04 -25.66 12.14
N SER A 40 21.20 -25.06 11.91
CA SER A 40 21.30 -23.63 11.62
C SER A 40 20.67 -23.30 10.26
N ILE A 41 20.92 -24.13 9.24
CA ILE A 41 20.27 -24.00 7.92
C ILE A 41 18.74 -24.15 8.05
N GLU A 42 18.26 -25.14 8.80
CA GLU A 42 16.84 -25.33 9.01
C GLU A 42 16.20 -24.11 9.70
N THR A 43 16.83 -23.61 10.77
CA THR A 43 16.37 -22.44 11.51
C THR A 43 16.38 -21.19 10.63
N GLN A 44 17.45 -20.99 9.86
CA GLN A 44 17.57 -19.87 8.94
C GLN A 44 16.51 -19.94 7.84
N SER A 45 16.22 -21.13 7.30
CA SER A 45 15.16 -21.31 6.30
C SER A 45 13.76 -21.00 6.87
N LYS A 46 13.50 -21.35 8.13
CA LYS A 46 12.24 -21.01 8.82
C LYS A 46 12.13 -19.50 9.03
N ILE A 47 13.19 -18.85 9.50
CA ILE A 47 13.24 -17.39 9.67
C ILE A 47 13.03 -16.68 8.34
N GLU A 48 13.69 -17.13 7.26
CA GLU A 48 13.51 -16.55 5.93
C GLU A 48 12.07 -16.70 5.43
N LYS A 49 11.45 -17.86 5.63
CA LYS A 49 10.07 -18.09 5.25
C LYS A 49 9.13 -17.14 5.99
N THR A 50 9.25 -17.07 7.31
CA THR A 50 8.45 -16.16 8.14
C THR A 50 8.68 -14.70 7.75
N LYS A 51 9.93 -14.30 7.43
CA LYS A 51 10.23 -12.95 6.94
C LYS A 51 9.55 -12.65 5.61
N ARG A 52 9.48 -13.61 4.68
CA ARG A 52 8.75 -13.46 3.41
C ARG A 52 7.26 -13.27 3.64
N GLU A 53 6.66 -14.09 4.50
CA GLU A 53 5.25 -13.98 4.88
C GLU A 53 4.93 -12.60 5.47
N TYR A 54 5.76 -12.11 6.41
CA TYR A 54 5.60 -10.75 6.95
C TYR A 54 5.76 -9.66 5.90
N GLN A 55 6.72 -9.80 4.97
CA GLN A 55 6.91 -8.83 3.89
C GLN A 55 5.75 -8.81 2.90
N GLU A 56 5.08 -9.93 2.68
CA GLU A 56 3.88 -10.01 1.85
C GLU A 56 2.70 -9.32 2.53
N GLN A 57 2.49 -9.57 3.82
CA GLN A 57 1.46 -8.88 4.62
C GLN A 57 1.68 -7.36 4.65
N ASP A 58 2.91 -6.89 4.90
CA ASP A 58 3.23 -5.45 4.89
C ASP A 58 2.95 -4.81 3.53
N LYS A 59 3.24 -5.51 2.43
CA LYS A 59 2.94 -5.02 1.07
C LYS A 59 1.44 -4.91 0.83
N GLU A 60 0.65 -5.88 1.29
CA GLU A 60 -0.81 -5.84 1.16
C GLU A 60 -1.43 -4.69 1.97
N LEU A 61 -0.94 -4.48 3.19
CA LEU A 61 -1.37 -3.35 4.03
C LEU A 61 -1.07 -2.00 3.36
N LYS A 62 0.17 -1.79 2.90
CA LYS A 62 0.56 -0.56 2.20
C LYS A 62 -0.24 -0.33 0.93
N LEU A 63 -0.46 -1.38 0.16
CA LEU A 63 -1.29 -1.30 -1.04
C LEU A 63 -2.71 -0.80 -0.72
N ASN A 64 -3.29 -1.29 0.37
CA ASN A 64 -4.60 -0.84 0.83
C ASN A 64 -4.58 0.61 1.32
N GLU A 65 -3.58 0.99 2.13
CA GLU A 65 -3.40 2.37 2.56
C GLU A 65 -3.35 3.32 1.36
N TYR A 66 -2.56 2.98 0.33
CA TYR A 66 -2.49 3.77 -0.89
C TYR A 66 -3.80 3.80 -1.68
N ALA A 67 -4.48 2.66 -1.83
CA ALA A 67 -5.80 2.62 -2.48
C ALA A 67 -6.82 3.48 -1.73
N THR A 68 -6.80 3.43 -0.39
CA THR A 68 -7.67 4.21 0.49
C THR A 68 -7.40 5.71 0.34
N ILE A 69 -6.13 6.12 0.39
CA ILE A 69 -5.71 7.52 0.19
C ILE A 69 -6.20 8.04 -1.16
N ILE A 70 -5.95 7.29 -2.23
CA ILE A 70 -6.34 7.69 -3.59
C ILE A 70 -7.86 7.82 -3.70
N GLN A 71 -8.61 6.86 -3.16
CA GLN A 71 -10.06 6.89 -3.22
C GLN A 71 -10.61 8.09 -2.42
N LEU A 72 -10.09 8.33 -1.21
CA LEU A 72 -10.49 9.43 -0.34
C LEU A 72 -10.20 10.78 -0.98
N ASP A 73 -9.00 10.98 -1.55
CA ASP A 73 -8.63 12.22 -2.22
C ASP A 73 -9.62 12.52 -3.37
N ILE A 74 -9.90 11.53 -4.22
CA ILE A 74 -10.80 11.70 -5.37
C ILE A 74 -12.24 11.98 -4.91
N CYS A 75 -12.77 11.18 -3.99
CA CYS A 75 -14.16 11.29 -3.57
C CYS A 75 -14.39 12.56 -2.74
N THR A 76 -13.44 12.94 -1.88
CA THR A 76 -13.52 14.19 -1.12
C THR A 76 -13.44 15.39 -2.05
N SER A 77 -12.51 15.39 -3.00
CA SER A 77 -12.43 16.45 -4.01
C SER A 77 -13.74 16.55 -4.80
N LEU A 78 -14.35 15.41 -5.14
CA LEU A 78 -15.60 15.40 -5.90
C LEU A 78 -16.75 15.96 -5.08
N PHE A 79 -16.87 15.52 -3.84
CA PHE A 79 -17.88 16.01 -2.91
C PHE A 79 -17.75 17.53 -2.73
N GLN A 80 -16.55 18.03 -2.46
CA GLN A 80 -16.31 19.46 -2.29
C GLN A 80 -16.57 20.25 -3.57
N SER A 81 -16.14 19.76 -4.73
CA SER A 81 -16.47 20.40 -6.03
C SER A 81 -17.97 20.49 -6.28
N LEU A 82 -18.72 19.41 -6.04
CA LEU A 82 -20.18 19.40 -6.21
C LEU A 82 -20.86 20.40 -5.28
N ARG A 83 -20.42 20.42 -4.00
CA ARG A 83 -20.93 21.35 -3.00
C ARG A 83 -20.63 22.80 -3.35
N MET A 84 -19.39 23.11 -3.72
CA MET A 84 -18.98 24.46 -4.15
C MET A 84 -19.82 24.94 -5.33
N LEU A 85 -20.00 24.13 -6.37
CA LEU A 85 -20.79 24.53 -7.54
C LEU A 85 -22.25 24.85 -7.21
N LYS A 86 -22.86 24.12 -6.26
CA LYS A 86 -24.22 24.43 -5.80
C LYS A 86 -24.29 25.74 -5.04
N GLU A 87 -23.32 26.01 -4.19
CA GLU A 87 -23.27 27.24 -3.41
C GLU A 87 -22.93 28.46 -4.30
N PHE A 88 -22.21 28.24 -5.41
CA PHE A 88 -21.93 29.27 -6.41
C PHE A 88 -23.18 29.73 -7.17
N ASP A 89 -24.14 28.84 -7.41
CA ASP A 89 -25.41 29.18 -8.07
C ASP A 89 -26.30 30.07 -7.16
N GLY A 90 -26.08 30.02 -5.85
CA GLY A 90 -26.78 30.83 -4.84
C GLY A 90 -26.20 32.23 -4.58
N ASN A 91 -25.21 32.70 -5.36
CA ASN A 91 -24.46 33.95 -5.13
C ASN A 91 -23.68 34.02 -3.80
N ASN A 92 -23.44 32.89 -3.13
CA ASN A 92 -22.75 32.87 -1.84
C ASN A 92 -21.23 32.72 -2.04
N LYS A 93 -20.54 33.85 -2.29
CA LYS A 93 -19.09 33.89 -2.61
C LYS A 93 -18.16 33.51 -1.44
N THR A 94 -18.69 33.23 -0.26
CA THR A 94 -17.91 32.92 0.95
C THR A 94 -17.59 31.43 1.10
N SER A 95 -18.15 30.57 0.26
CA SER A 95 -18.12 29.12 0.42
C SER A 95 -17.03 28.44 -0.42
N ILE A 96 -15.77 28.81 -0.21
CA ILE A 96 -14.64 28.06 -0.76
C ILE A 96 -14.20 27.01 0.25
N TYR A 97 -14.32 25.74 -0.12
CA TYR A 97 -13.91 24.63 0.72
C TYR A 97 -12.49 24.17 0.33
N PRO A 98 -11.61 23.91 1.30
CA PRO A 98 -10.28 23.38 1.02
C PRO A 98 -10.40 21.97 0.41
N VAL A 99 -9.60 21.72 -0.61
CA VAL A 99 -9.53 20.41 -1.26
C VAL A 99 -8.29 19.67 -0.77
N PRO A 100 -8.46 18.60 0.05
CA PRO A 100 -7.33 17.84 0.55
C PRO A 100 -6.71 16.99 -0.57
N MET A 101 -5.39 16.82 -0.50
CA MET A 101 -4.65 15.96 -1.42
C MET A 101 -3.36 15.49 -0.75
N ASN A 102 -3.04 14.20 -0.89
CA ASN A 102 -1.74 13.69 -0.50
C ASN A 102 -0.67 14.04 -1.56
N PHE A 103 0.39 14.74 -1.16
CA PHE A 103 1.49 15.15 -2.06
C PHE A 103 2.33 13.97 -2.58
N ASN A 104 2.32 12.83 -1.90
CA ASN A 104 3.08 11.64 -2.29
C ASN A 104 2.23 10.67 -3.14
N TYR A 105 1.21 11.17 -3.84
CA TYR A 105 0.31 10.36 -4.67
C TYR A 105 1.06 9.57 -5.76
N ALA A 106 2.22 10.05 -6.24
CA ALA A 106 3.03 9.32 -7.20
C ALA A 106 3.51 7.95 -6.65
N GLU A 107 3.92 7.89 -5.38
CA GLU A 107 4.31 6.65 -4.72
C GLU A 107 3.11 5.71 -4.57
N ALA A 108 1.97 6.27 -4.14
CA ALA A 108 0.72 5.54 -4.01
C ALA A 108 0.29 4.91 -5.34
N ILE A 109 0.39 5.67 -6.43
CA ILE A 109 0.10 5.20 -7.78
C ILE A 109 1.09 4.10 -8.19
N VAL A 110 2.41 4.27 -7.99
CA VAL A 110 3.38 3.22 -8.34
C VAL A 110 3.09 1.89 -7.63
N ALA A 111 2.64 1.92 -6.37
CA ALA A 111 2.25 0.72 -5.64
C ALA A 111 1.06 -0.03 -6.30
N LEU A 112 0.18 0.67 -7.01
CA LEU A 112 -0.98 0.12 -7.70
C LEU A 112 -0.65 -0.55 -9.06
N THR A 113 0.56 -0.40 -9.59
CA THR A 113 0.94 -0.88 -10.94
C THR A 113 0.76 -2.37 -11.18
N LYS A 114 0.80 -3.21 -10.13
CA LYS A 114 0.55 -4.65 -10.24
C LYS A 114 -0.92 -5.00 -10.46
N ILE A 115 -1.81 -4.08 -10.13
CA ILE A 115 -3.26 -4.30 -10.14
C ILE A 115 -3.91 -3.52 -11.28
N PHE A 116 -3.42 -2.32 -11.55
CA PHE A 116 -3.97 -1.42 -12.54
C PHE A 116 -3.10 -1.39 -13.80
N ASN A 117 -3.76 -1.43 -14.96
CA ASN A 117 -3.05 -1.30 -16.23
C ASN A 117 -2.69 0.17 -16.52
N LEU A 118 -1.79 0.40 -17.47
CA LEU A 118 -1.30 1.75 -17.82
C LEU A 118 -2.42 2.75 -18.12
N LYS A 119 -3.50 2.30 -18.78
CA LYS A 119 -4.65 3.16 -19.13
C LYS A 119 -5.43 3.56 -17.88
N GLU A 120 -5.65 2.63 -16.96
CA GLU A 120 -6.30 2.90 -15.67
C GLU A 120 -5.44 3.84 -14.80
N MET A 121 -4.13 3.63 -14.79
CA MET A 121 -3.18 4.51 -14.09
C MET A 121 -3.20 5.93 -14.65
N SER A 122 -3.27 6.06 -15.98
CA SER A 122 -3.42 7.37 -16.63
C SER A 122 -4.70 8.09 -16.18
N TYR A 123 -5.80 7.37 -15.94
CA TYR A 123 -7.02 7.98 -15.40
C TYR A 123 -6.83 8.53 -14.00
N ILE A 124 -6.14 7.80 -13.11
CA ILE A 124 -5.83 8.28 -11.75
C ILE A 124 -4.95 9.54 -11.83
N TYR A 125 -3.90 9.53 -12.65
CA TYR A 125 -3.04 10.70 -12.87
C TYR A 125 -3.81 11.92 -13.41
N GLN A 126 -4.74 11.71 -14.35
CA GLN A 126 -5.56 12.80 -14.88
C GLN A 126 -6.46 13.43 -13.81
N LEU A 127 -6.99 12.62 -12.88
CA LEU A 127 -7.76 13.13 -11.76
C LEU A 127 -6.87 13.92 -10.80
N TYR A 128 -5.70 13.37 -10.44
CA TYR A 128 -4.75 14.04 -9.56
C TYR A 128 -4.23 15.37 -10.13
N GLY A 129 -3.99 15.46 -11.44
CA GLY A 129 -3.60 16.73 -12.05
C GLY A 129 -4.67 17.83 -11.90
N ILE A 130 -5.95 17.46 -11.92
CA ILE A 130 -7.04 18.40 -11.68
C ILE A 130 -7.16 18.73 -10.18
N ILE A 131 -7.07 17.73 -9.30
CA ILE A 131 -7.14 17.90 -7.85
C ILE A 131 -5.99 18.79 -7.35
N GLU A 132 -4.78 18.62 -7.88
CA GLU A 132 -3.62 19.43 -7.53
C GLU A 132 -3.83 20.90 -7.90
N LYS A 133 -4.36 21.15 -9.10
CA LYS A 133 -4.74 22.50 -9.53
C LYS A 133 -5.80 23.09 -8.60
N LEU A 134 -6.89 22.36 -8.39
CA LEU A 134 -8.01 22.79 -7.55
C LEU A 134 -7.57 23.09 -6.10
N LYS A 135 -6.69 22.27 -5.54
CA LYS A 135 -6.09 22.50 -4.22
C LYS A 135 -5.23 23.77 -4.20
N ASN A 136 -4.41 24.00 -5.21
CA ASN A 136 -3.57 25.20 -5.26
C ASN A 136 -4.43 26.46 -5.39
N ASP A 137 -5.45 26.44 -6.25
CA ASP A 137 -6.32 27.59 -6.48
C ASP A 137 -7.23 27.88 -5.26
N THR A 138 -7.73 26.84 -4.58
CA THR A 138 -8.50 27.00 -3.32
C THR A 138 -7.65 27.49 -2.16
N ASN A 139 -6.40 27.03 -2.02
CA ASN A 139 -5.49 27.51 -0.97
C ASN A 139 -4.99 28.94 -1.24
N GLY A 140 -4.89 29.34 -2.51
CA GLY A 140 -4.51 30.69 -2.94
C GLY A 140 -5.67 31.69 -3.01
N TYR A 141 -6.85 31.34 -2.49
CA TYR A 141 -8.03 32.18 -2.61
C TYR A 141 -7.93 33.47 -1.78
N HIS A 142 -8.14 34.62 -2.44
CA HIS A 142 -8.05 35.96 -1.84
C HIS A 142 -9.37 36.75 -1.85
N PHE A 143 -10.52 36.07 -1.85
CA PHE A 143 -11.85 36.71 -1.81
C PHE A 143 -12.14 37.68 -2.97
N ASP A 144 -11.53 37.45 -4.14
CA ASP A 144 -11.81 38.21 -5.36
C ASP A 144 -12.51 37.37 -6.44
N ASP A 145 -13.16 38.08 -7.36
CA ASP A 145 -13.98 37.51 -8.43
C ASP A 145 -13.17 36.66 -9.41
N ARG A 146 -11.87 36.95 -9.58
CA ARG A 146 -11.01 36.22 -10.50
C ARG A 146 -10.70 34.84 -9.94
N HIS A 147 -10.23 34.75 -8.70
CA HIS A 147 -9.95 33.45 -8.07
C HIS A 147 -11.23 32.64 -7.89
N TYR A 148 -12.35 33.30 -7.57
CA TYR A 148 -13.65 32.65 -7.52
C TYR A 148 -14.03 31.99 -8.85
N THR A 149 -13.86 32.71 -9.96
CA THR A 149 -14.14 32.18 -11.31
C THR A 149 -13.22 31.01 -11.66
N LEU A 150 -11.92 31.11 -11.33
CA LEU A 150 -10.95 30.04 -11.55
C LEU A 150 -11.33 28.75 -10.79
N ILE A 151 -11.65 28.86 -9.51
CA ILE A 151 -12.05 27.71 -8.68
C ILE A 151 -13.34 27.08 -9.22
N LYS A 152 -14.30 27.90 -9.67
CA LYS A 152 -15.53 27.41 -10.33
C LYS A 152 -15.20 26.61 -11.58
N GLU A 153 -14.37 27.15 -12.47
CA GLU A 153 -13.95 26.46 -13.68
C GLU A 153 -13.23 25.14 -13.38
N ASP A 154 -12.42 25.10 -12.33
CA ASP A 154 -11.72 23.89 -11.91
C ASP A 154 -12.67 22.82 -11.34
N CYS A 155 -13.65 23.22 -10.53
CA CYS A 155 -14.70 22.32 -10.05
C CYS A 155 -15.50 21.75 -11.23
N GLU A 156 -15.89 22.61 -12.19
CA GLU A 156 -16.59 22.18 -13.39
C GLU A 156 -15.73 21.22 -14.22
N MET A 157 -14.45 21.52 -14.39
CA MET A 157 -13.50 20.66 -15.11
C MET A 157 -13.42 19.28 -14.45
N PHE A 158 -13.33 19.23 -13.12
CA PHE A 158 -13.26 17.97 -12.38
C PHE A 158 -14.52 17.12 -12.56
N ILE A 159 -15.70 17.72 -12.40
CA ILE A 159 -16.97 17.00 -12.54
C ILE A 159 -17.21 16.59 -14.01
N LYS A 160 -16.93 17.47 -14.98
CA LYS A 160 -17.01 17.13 -16.42
C LYS A 160 -16.02 16.02 -16.79
N LYS A 161 -14.87 15.92 -16.11
CA LYS A 161 -13.92 14.82 -16.33
C LYS A 161 -14.55 13.48 -15.98
N LEU A 162 -15.18 13.38 -14.82
CA LEU A 162 -15.81 12.15 -14.29
C LEU A 162 -17.17 11.83 -14.93
N TYR A 163 -18.03 12.82 -15.10
CA TYR A 163 -19.44 12.63 -15.52
C TYR A 163 -19.71 12.99 -16.99
N GLY A 164 -18.83 13.78 -17.61
CA GLY A 164 -18.96 14.15 -19.02
C GLY A 164 -20.24 14.89 -19.33
N THR A 165 -21.03 14.36 -20.27
CA THR A 165 -22.33 14.92 -20.67
C THR A 165 -23.37 14.84 -19.55
N ASN A 166 -23.19 13.96 -18.55
CA ASN A 166 -24.06 13.88 -17.38
C ASN A 166 -23.70 14.91 -16.29
N PHE A 167 -22.91 15.94 -16.60
CA PHE A 167 -22.54 17.01 -15.67
C PHE A 167 -23.74 17.58 -14.90
N SER A 168 -24.81 17.97 -15.61
CA SER A 168 -26.02 18.53 -14.96
C SER A 168 -26.67 17.56 -13.98
N LYS A 169 -26.74 16.26 -14.33
CA LYS A 169 -27.28 15.22 -13.43
C LYS A 169 -26.43 15.04 -12.19
N ALA A 170 -25.11 15.21 -12.31
CA ALA A 170 -24.22 15.16 -11.14
C ALA A 170 -24.50 16.32 -10.17
N LEU A 171 -24.90 17.49 -10.67
CA LEU A 171 -25.31 18.62 -9.82
C LEU A 171 -26.64 18.37 -9.11
N ASP A 172 -27.42 17.35 -9.47
CA ASP A 172 -28.68 17.02 -8.79
C ASP A 172 -28.48 16.22 -7.49
N PHE A 173 -27.25 15.78 -7.17
CA PHE A 173 -26.97 15.04 -5.93
C PHE A 173 -27.36 15.82 -4.67
N ASP A 174 -28.18 15.24 -3.80
CA ASP A 174 -28.46 15.80 -2.47
C ASP A 174 -27.21 15.67 -1.58
N MET A 175 -26.44 16.75 -1.46
CA MET A 175 -25.15 16.75 -0.78
C MET A 175 -25.25 16.46 0.73
N ASP A 176 -26.43 16.66 1.33
CA ASP A 176 -26.68 16.38 2.74
C ASP A 176 -26.96 14.89 3.00
N LYS A 177 -27.28 14.12 1.95
CA LYS A 177 -27.67 12.70 2.06
C LYS A 177 -26.83 11.75 1.20
N VAL A 178 -26.01 12.27 0.29
CA VAL A 178 -25.22 11.46 -0.62
C VAL A 178 -24.21 10.61 0.16
N SER A 179 -24.23 9.30 -0.09
CA SER A 179 -23.21 8.41 0.47
C SER A 179 -21.91 8.50 -0.32
N TYR A 180 -20.83 8.06 0.30
CA TYR A 180 -19.52 7.99 -0.34
C TYR A 180 -19.54 7.12 -1.59
N GLU A 181 -20.18 5.96 -1.53
CA GLU A 181 -20.31 5.03 -2.65
C GLU A 181 -21.16 5.61 -3.78
N ALA A 182 -22.22 6.35 -3.46
CA ALA A 182 -23.10 6.97 -4.46
C ALA A 182 -22.36 7.97 -5.37
N LEU A 183 -21.23 8.52 -4.91
CA LEU A 183 -20.40 9.43 -5.71
C LEU A 183 -19.62 8.76 -6.84
N PHE A 184 -19.39 7.45 -6.79
CA PHE A 184 -18.62 6.74 -7.83
C PHE A 184 -19.27 5.47 -8.36
N ASP A 185 -20.18 4.86 -7.59
CA ASP A 185 -20.98 3.72 -8.01
C ASP A 185 -22.40 4.15 -8.36
N ASN A 186 -22.53 4.84 -9.50
CA ASN A 186 -23.80 5.28 -10.06
C ASN A 186 -23.81 5.05 -11.58
N GLU A 187 -24.93 5.32 -12.24
CA GLU A 187 -25.07 5.10 -13.69
C GLU A 187 -24.59 6.28 -14.53
N ILE A 188 -24.40 7.45 -13.91
CA ILE A 188 -24.14 8.71 -14.62
C ILE A 188 -22.64 9.00 -14.79
N ILE A 189 -21.78 8.41 -13.95
CA ILE A 189 -20.32 8.51 -14.08
C ILE A 189 -19.84 7.79 -15.35
N LYS A 190 -18.79 8.31 -16.00
CA LYS A 190 -18.18 7.63 -17.15
C LYS A 190 -17.64 6.26 -16.75
N VAL A 191 -17.95 5.27 -17.58
CA VAL A 191 -17.63 3.86 -17.35
C VAL A 191 -16.14 3.63 -17.08
N GLU A 192 -15.24 4.31 -17.80
CA GLU A 192 -13.79 4.21 -17.57
C GLU A 192 -13.39 4.60 -16.15
N TYR A 193 -13.90 5.71 -15.62
CA TYR A 193 -13.57 6.16 -14.26
C TYR A 193 -14.29 5.31 -13.20
N LYS A 194 -15.55 4.93 -13.46
CA LYS A 194 -16.31 4.02 -12.59
C LYS A 194 -15.54 2.73 -12.32
N LYS A 195 -15.00 2.11 -13.37
CA LYS A 195 -14.20 0.88 -13.27
C LYS A 195 -12.98 1.05 -12.37
N VAL A 196 -12.26 2.16 -12.52
CA VAL A 196 -11.08 2.47 -11.68
C VAL A 196 -11.48 2.67 -10.22
N LEU A 197 -12.54 3.42 -9.95
CA LEU A 197 -12.98 3.75 -8.59
C LEU A 197 -13.58 2.53 -7.86
N ILE A 198 -14.36 1.70 -8.54
CA ILE A 198 -14.83 0.41 -7.99
C ILE A 198 -13.65 -0.50 -7.68
N LYS A 199 -12.64 -0.54 -8.57
CA LYS A 199 -11.45 -1.37 -8.37
C LYS A 199 -10.65 -0.90 -7.15
N LEU A 200 -10.48 0.41 -6.96
CA LEU A 200 -9.91 0.98 -5.74
C LEU A 200 -10.72 0.55 -4.50
N GLY A 201 -12.05 0.74 -4.52
CA GLY A 201 -12.93 0.34 -3.42
C GLY A 201 -12.88 -1.16 -3.10
N SER A 202 -12.68 -2.02 -4.10
CA SER A 202 -12.53 -3.46 -3.89
C SER A 202 -11.25 -3.84 -3.12
N ILE A 203 -10.17 -3.07 -3.29
CA ILE A 203 -8.92 -3.26 -2.55
C ILE A 203 -9.15 -2.88 -1.09
N VAL A 204 -9.83 -1.75 -0.86
CA VAL A 204 -10.19 -1.26 0.48
C VAL A 204 -11.07 -2.27 1.22
N ALA A 205 -12.08 -2.82 0.55
CA ALA A 205 -13.02 -3.79 1.14
C ALA A 205 -12.38 -5.15 1.49
N ARG A 206 -11.41 -5.63 0.71
CA ARG A 206 -10.78 -6.95 0.90
C ARG A 206 -10.10 -7.11 2.26
N ILE A 207 -9.46 -6.06 2.77
CA ILE A 207 -8.75 -6.12 4.05
C ILE A 207 -9.66 -5.85 5.26
N GLY A 208 -10.74 -5.07 5.09
CA GLY A 208 -11.76 -4.97 6.13
C GLY A 208 -12.29 -6.35 6.54
N LYS A 209 -12.39 -7.27 5.56
CA LYS A 209 -12.75 -8.66 5.78
C LYS A 209 -11.63 -9.51 6.40
N SER A 210 -10.38 -9.41 5.91
CA SER A 210 -9.25 -10.17 6.46
C SER A 210 -8.88 -9.75 7.89
N ILE A 211 -9.04 -8.48 8.27
CA ILE A 211 -8.87 -8.00 9.64
C ILE A 211 -10.01 -8.48 10.54
N SER A 212 -11.25 -8.54 10.03
CA SER A 212 -12.40 -9.06 10.79
C SER A 212 -12.30 -10.57 11.03
N GLU A 213 -11.74 -11.32 10.07
CA GLU A 213 -11.56 -12.77 10.14
C GLU A 213 -10.27 -13.15 10.90
N GLY A 214 -9.23 -12.30 10.85
CA GLY A 214 -7.95 -12.50 11.55
C GLY A 214 -7.95 -12.12 13.05
N LYS A 215 -8.98 -11.44 13.56
CA LYS A 215 -9.15 -11.19 15.00
C LYS A 215 -9.56 -12.44 15.81
N SER A 216 -9.82 -13.58 15.15
CA SER A 216 -10.16 -14.84 15.83
C SER A 216 -8.97 -15.76 16.13
N SER A 217 -7.73 -15.42 15.73
CA SER A 217 -6.57 -16.31 15.93
C SER A 217 -5.48 -15.77 16.86
N PHE A 218 -5.75 -14.67 17.57
CA PHE A 218 -4.80 -14.06 18.51
C PHE A 218 -5.42 -13.70 19.87
N LEU A 219 -6.52 -14.35 20.25
CA LEU A 219 -7.01 -14.39 21.63
C LEU A 219 -7.09 -15.84 22.10
#